data_AF-A0A7C5H3S8-F1
#
_entry.id   AF-A0A7C5H3S8-F1
#
_cell.length_a   1.000
_cell.length_b   1.000
_cell.length_c   1.000
_cell.angle_alpha   90.00
_cell.angle_beta   90.00
_cell.angle_gamma   90.00
#
_symmetry.space_group_name_H-M   'P 1'
#
loop_
_entity.id
_entity.type
_entity.pdbx_description
1 polymer ?
#
loop_
_entity_poly.entity_id
_entity_poly.type
_entity_poly.pdbx_seq_one_letter_code
_entity_poly.pdbx_strand_id
1 'polypeptide(L)'
;MKRLDYFQNHTPENASYTFRKLQLPDENHINLYGVRGSGKSALVVDYLQDMDYETLLYIDCEDPNLSFAPLSAAEIQTYVEENGIELLVLDHYEACSLETLPLAERRIIVSRRSLDLPGFSQVELFPLD
;
A
#
# COMPACT_ATOMS: atom_id res chain seq x y z
N MET A 1 11.43 1.84 -14.78
CA MET A 1 10.50 2.98 -14.89
C MET A 1 9.13 2.57 -15.43
N LYS A 2 8.95 2.15 -16.69
CA LYS A 2 7.63 1.85 -17.31
C LYS A 2 6.57 1.07 -16.49
N ARG A 3 6.96 0.25 -15.52
CA ARG A 3 6.05 -0.54 -14.67
C ARG A 3 5.59 0.22 -13.42
N LEU A 4 6.47 0.99 -12.80
CA LEU A 4 6.09 1.84 -11.67
C LEU A 4 5.18 2.98 -12.17
N ASP A 5 5.46 3.48 -13.37
CA ASP A 5 4.54 4.36 -14.10
C ASP A 5 3.18 3.69 -14.33
N TYR A 6 3.16 2.41 -14.69
CA TYR A 6 1.91 1.67 -14.84
C TYR A 6 1.13 1.61 -13.52
N PHE A 7 1.78 1.24 -12.42
CA PHE A 7 1.13 1.14 -11.10
C PHE A 7 0.59 2.49 -10.61
N GLN A 8 1.35 3.57 -10.75
CA GLN A 8 0.88 4.91 -10.39
C GLN A 8 -0.38 5.31 -11.18
N ASN A 9 -0.35 5.12 -12.51
CA ASN A 9 -1.46 5.48 -13.40
C ASN A 9 -2.67 4.53 -13.32
N HIS A 10 -2.55 3.40 -12.61
CA HIS A 10 -3.60 2.39 -12.45
C HIS A 10 -3.83 2.07 -10.98
N THR A 11 -3.80 3.09 -10.13
CA THR A 11 -4.20 2.95 -8.73
C THR A 11 -5.64 2.41 -8.67
N PRO A 12 -5.94 1.38 -7.86
CA PRO A 12 -7.28 0.80 -7.83
C PRO A 12 -8.33 1.80 -7.34
N GLU A 13 -9.55 1.68 -7.86
CA GLU A 13 -10.69 2.50 -7.47
C GLU A 13 -11.85 1.61 -7.01
N ASN A 14 -12.52 1.99 -5.93
CA ASN A 14 -13.76 1.35 -5.50
C ASN A 14 -14.94 1.96 -6.26
N ALA A 15 -15.65 1.14 -7.04
CA ALA A 15 -16.84 1.55 -7.79
C ALA A 15 -18.02 1.98 -6.91
N SER A 16 -18.01 1.58 -5.62
CA SER A 16 -19.04 1.94 -4.65
C SER A 16 -18.41 2.25 -3.30
N TYR A 17 -18.43 3.53 -2.91
CA TYR A 17 -17.98 3.95 -1.59
C TYR A 17 -18.99 3.48 -0.53
N THR A 18 -18.51 2.74 0.47
CA THR A 18 -19.28 2.39 1.66
C THR A 18 -18.58 2.98 2.87
N PHE A 19 -19.26 3.86 3.61
CA PHE A 19 -18.69 4.45 4.81
C PHE A 19 -18.36 3.37 5.85
N ARG A 20 -17.06 3.21 6.16
CA ARG A 20 -16.56 2.26 7.16
C ARG A 20 -16.42 2.93 8.53
N LYS A 21 -16.65 2.15 9.59
CA LYS A 21 -16.48 2.63 10.97
C LYS A 21 -15.02 2.84 11.34
N LEU A 22 -14.15 1.97 10.83
CA LEU A 22 -12.72 2.12 10.94
C LEU A 22 -12.22 3.06 9.84
N GLN A 23 -11.55 4.14 10.24
CA GLN A 23 -10.81 5.01 9.33
C GLN A 23 -9.32 4.86 9.61
N LEU A 24 -8.51 4.92 8.55
CA LEU A 24 -7.06 4.92 8.69
C LEU A 24 -6.62 6.26 9.28
N PRO A 25 -5.76 6.27 10.31
CA PRO A 25 -5.28 7.52 10.90
C PRO A 25 -4.44 8.30 9.91
N ASP A 26 -4.64 9.62 9.81
CA ASP A 26 -3.89 10.51 8.89
C ASP A 26 -2.42 10.72 9.31
N GLU A 27 -2.09 10.36 10.55
CA GLU A 27 -0.76 10.53 11.12
C GLU A 27 -0.02 9.18 11.19
N ASN A 28 1.29 9.24 11.01
CA ASN A 28 2.23 8.11 11.05
C ASN A 28 2.12 7.15 9.85
N HIS A 29 3.11 6.26 9.75
CA HIS A 29 3.03 5.11 8.87
C HIS A 29 2.06 4.08 9.45
N ILE A 30 1.46 3.24 8.61
CA ILE A 30 0.43 2.28 8.99
C ILE A 30 0.87 0.87 8.65
N ASN A 31 0.84 -0.03 9.63
CA ASN A 31 0.86 -1.46 9.42
C ASN A 31 -0.57 -1.99 9.57
N LEU A 32 -1.26 -2.20 8.44
CA LEU A 32 -2.62 -2.68 8.38
C LEU A 32 -2.61 -4.21 8.17
N TYR A 33 -3.15 -4.95 9.12
CA TYR A 33 -3.15 -6.41 9.05
C TYR A 33 -4.47 -7.03 9.48
N GLY A 34 -4.65 -8.31 9.17
CA GLY A 34 -5.85 -9.06 9.50
C GLY A 34 -6.09 -10.21 8.53
N VAL A 35 -7.06 -11.06 8.86
CA VAL A 35 -7.35 -12.29 8.08
C VAL A 35 -7.71 -12.00 6.62
N ARG A 36 -7.54 -12.99 5.75
CA ARG A 36 -7.94 -12.89 4.34
C ARG A 36 -9.44 -12.57 4.24
N GLY A 37 -9.80 -11.63 3.35
CA GLY A 37 -11.20 -11.25 3.13
C GLY A 37 -11.78 -10.28 4.16
N SER A 38 -11.00 -9.75 5.11
CA SER A 38 -11.48 -8.71 6.04
C SER A 38 -11.69 -7.34 5.37
N GLY A 39 -11.27 -7.16 4.12
CA GLY A 39 -11.49 -5.91 3.37
C GLY A 39 -10.40 -4.86 3.53
N LYS A 40 -9.16 -5.25 3.88
CA LYS A 40 -8.02 -4.34 4.05
C LYS A 40 -7.72 -3.51 2.80
N SER A 41 -7.57 -4.15 1.64
CA SER A 41 -7.30 -3.46 0.38
C SER A 41 -8.41 -2.47 0.05
N ALA A 42 -9.67 -2.86 0.25
CA ALA A 42 -10.81 -1.97 0.05
C ALA A 42 -10.80 -0.77 1.00
N LEU A 43 -10.45 -0.97 2.29
CA LEU A 43 -10.29 0.12 3.26
C LEU A 43 -9.18 1.10 2.83
N VAL A 44 -8.05 0.59 2.33
CA VAL A 44 -6.97 1.44 1.83
C VAL A 44 -7.43 2.19 0.59
N VAL A 45 -8.02 1.52 -0.39
CA VAL A 45 -8.54 2.17 -1.61
C VAL A 45 -9.58 3.24 -1.29
N ASP A 46 -10.49 2.99 -0.35
CA ASP A 46 -11.46 4.00 0.13
C ASP A 46 -10.73 5.21 0.75
N TYR A 47 -9.65 4.97 1.50
CA TYR A 47 -8.83 6.01 2.10
C TYR A 47 -8.05 6.83 1.05
N LEU A 48 -7.71 6.26 -0.11
CA LEU A 48 -6.97 6.95 -1.16
C LEU A 48 -7.82 7.88 -2.03
N GLN A 49 -9.15 7.82 -1.96
CA GLN A 49 -10.03 8.54 -2.89
C GLN A 49 -9.89 10.07 -2.85
N ASP A 50 -9.45 10.61 -1.70
CA ASP A 50 -9.27 12.05 -1.50
C ASP A 50 -7.80 12.51 -1.63
N MET A 51 -6.90 11.61 -2.04
CA MET A 51 -5.45 11.87 -2.14
C MET A 51 -5.04 12.30 -3.55
N ASP A 52 -3.89 12.97 -3.67
CA ASP A 52 -3.29 13.29 -4.96
C ASP A 52 -2.61 12.05 -5.56
N TYR A 53 -3.13 11.57 -6.70
CA TYR A 53 -2.61 10.40 -7.39
C TYR A 53 -1.21 10.64 -8.01
N GLU A 54 -0.81 11.90 -8.23
CA GLU A 54 0.52 12.24 -8.76
C GLU A 54 1.63 12.05 -7.72
N THR A 55 1.31 12.10 -6.43
CA THR A 55 2.27 11.86 -5.33
C THR A 55 2.05 10.53 -4.62
N LEU A 56 1.25 9.65 -5.21
CA LEU A 56 0.89 8.36 -4.66
C LEU A 56 1.40 7.21 -5.52
N LEU A 57 1.94 6.18 -4.86
CA LEU A 57 2.29 4.91 -5.49
C LEU A 57 1.63 3.75 -4.75
N TYR A 58 0.71 3.07 -5.44
CA TYR A 58 0.09 1.84 -4.96
C TYR A 58 0.67 0.63 -5.69
N ILE A 59 1.20 -0.34 -4.95
CA ILE A 59 1.70 -1.60 -5.50
C ILE A 59 0.98 -2.77 -4.84
N ASP A 60 0.24 -3.54 -5.63
CA ASP A 60 -0.23 -4.86 -5.21
C ASP A 60 0.87 -5.89 -5.44
N CYS A 61 1.46 -6.40 -4.36
CA CYS A 61 2.52 -7.40 -4.44
C CYS A 61 2.04 -8.77 -4.98
N GLU A 62 0.73 -9.04 -5.01
CA GLU A 62 0.15 -10.22 -5.66
C GLU A 62 -0.14 -10.00 -7.16
N ASP A 63 0.17 -8.82 -7.71
CA ASP A 63 -0.03 -8.54 -9.14
C ASP A 63 0.78 -9.55 -10.00
N PRO A 64 0.13 -10.27 -10.94
CA PRO A 64 0.79 -11.26 -11.79
C PRO A 64 1.98 -10.70 -12.60
N ASN A 65 1.99 -9.41 -12.92
CA ASN A 65 3.09 -8.75 -13.61
C ASN A 65 4.38 -8.74 -12.79
N LEU A 66 4.30 -8.85 -11.46
CA LEU A 66 5.45 -8.95 -10.56
C LEU A 66 6.00 -10.37 -10.44
N SER A 67 5.21 -11.39 -10.75
CA SER A 67 5.64 -12.81 -10.67
C SER A 67 6.76 -13.15 -11.65
N PHE A 68 6.77 -12.52 -12.83
CA PHE A 68 7.78 -12.76 -13.87
C PHE A 68 9.00 -11.86 -13.76
N ALA A 69 8.86 -10.71 -13.12
CA ALA A 69 9.91 -9.74 -12.91
C ALA A 69 9.62 -9.00 -11.60
N PRO A 70 10.17 -9.45 -10.46
CA PRO A 70 9.99 -8.77 -9.19
C PRO A 70 10.52 -7.33 -9.25
N LEU A 71 9.94 -6.44 -8.45
CA LEU A 71 10.52 -5.13 -8.18
C LEU A 71 11.50 -5.26 -7.02
N SER A 72 12.67 -4.64 -7.15
CA SER A 72 13.60 -4.49 -6.03
C SER A 72 13.26 -3.25 -5.20
N ALA A 73 13.68 -3.26 -3.92
CA ALA A 73 13.50 -2.11 -3.04
C ALA A 73 14.23 -0.87 -3.57
N ALA A 74 15.39 -1.05 -4.20
CA ALA A 74 16.14 0.04 -4.83
C ALA A 74 15.39 0.65 -6.01
N GLU A 75 14.76 -0.15 -6.88
CA GLU A 75 13.95 0.38 -7.98
C GLU A 75 12.77 1.21 -7.49
N ILE A 76 12.08 0.74 -6.43
CA ILE A 76 10.97 1.49 -5.84
C ILE A 76 11.49 2.77 -5.18
N GLN A 77 12.60 2.70 -4.43
CA GLN A 77 13.21 3.86 -3.77
C GLN A 77 13.59 4.96 -4.77
N THR A 78 14.30 4.60 -5.86
CA THR A 78 14.67 5.56 -6.90
C THR A 78 13.43 6.21 -7.51
N TYR A 79 12.39 5.43 -7.77
CA TYR A 79 11.14 5.98 -8.34
C TYR A 79 10.44 6.95 -7.39
N VAL A 80 10.38 6.60 -6.10
CA VAL A 80 9.80 7.47 -5.06
C VAL A 80 10.50 8.82 -5.02
N GLU A 81 11.84 8.81 -5.04
CA GLU A 81 12.65 10.04 -5.02
C GLU A 81 12.51 10.86 -6.31
N GLU A 82 12.55 10.22 -7.47
CA GLU A 82 12.51 10.90 -8.78
C GLU A 82 11.16 11.53 -9.10
N ASN A 83 10.06 10.93 -8.62
CA ASN A 83 8.70 11.36 -8.93
C ASN A 83 8.02 12.09 -7.76
N GLY A 84 8.71 12.28 -6.63
CA GLY A 84 8.17 12.98 -5.46
C GLY A 84 6.98 12.23 -4.84
N ILE A 85 7.07 10.90 -4.75
CA ILE A 85 6.01 10.09 -4.14
C ILE A 85 6.01 10.33 -2.62
N GLU A 86 4.93 10.91 -2.12
CA GLU A 86 4.71 11.20 -0.70
C GLU A 86 4.09 10.00 0.01
N LEU A 87 3.17 9.28 -0.65
CA LEU A 87 2.47 8.12 -0.08
C LEU A 87 2.77 6.84 -0.87
N LEU A 88 3.44 5.89 -0.21
CA LEU A 88 3.68 4.54 -0.71
C LEU A 88 2.75 3.53 -0.05
N VAL A 89 1.97 2.82 -0.84
CA VAL A 89 1.16 1.68 -0.40
C VAL A 89 1.74 0.38 -0.96
N LEU A 90 2.04 -0.57 -0.08
CA LEU A 90 2.41 -1.93 -0.44
C LEU A 90 1.32 -2.88 0.04
N ASP A 91 0.45 -3.28 -0.87
CA ASP A 91 -0.61 -4.26 -0.58
C ASP A 91 -0.12 -5.69 -0.75
N HIS A 92 -0.68 -6.61 0.02
CA HIS A 92 -0.27 -8.01 0.10
C HIS A 92 1.25 -8.18 0.30
N TYR A 93 1.83 -7.40 1.22
CA TYR A 93 3.27 -7.23 1.39
C TYR A 93 4.06 -8.54 1.52
N GLU A 94 3.49 -9.63 2.07
CA GLU A 94 4.21 -10.90 2.17
C GLU A 94 4.55 -11.54 0.80
N ALA A 95 3.87 -11.12 -0.28
CA ALA A 95 4.21 -11.51 -1.64
C ALA A 95 5.39 -10.69 -2.21
N CYS A 96 5.66 -9.51 -1.64
CA CYS A 96 6.81 -8.69 -2.01
C CYS A 96 8.10 -9.34 -1.47
N SER A 97 9.00 -9.70 -2.39
CA SER A 97 10.34 -10.21 -2.06
C SER A 97 11.34 -9.05 -1.90
N LEU A 98 11.01 -8.07 -1.06
CA LEU A 98 11.84 -6.88 -0.85
C LEU A 98 12.85 -7.10 0.28
N GLU A 99 14.13 -6.81 0.02
CA GLU A 99 15.21 -6.92 1.02
C GLU A 99 15.13 -5.84 2.11
N THR A 100 14.61 -4.67 1.75
CA THR A 100 14.40 -3.52 2.63
C THR A 100 13.08 -2.84 2.30
N LEU A 101 12.54 -2.08 3.25
CA LEU A 101 11.34 -1.29 3.02
C LEU A 101 11.71 0.07 2.40
N PRO A 102 11.22 0.41 1.20
CA PRO A 102 11.41 1.74 0.62
C PRO A 102 10.86 2.84 1.54
N LEU A 103 11.49 4.01 1.48
CA LEU A 103 11.15 5.18 2.27
C LEU A 103 10.32 6.15 1.44
N ALA A 104 9.22 6.60 2.02
CA ALA A 104 8.37 7.70 1.56
C ALA A 104 7.91 8.49 2.80
N GLU A 105 7.39 9.71 2.62
CA GLU A 105 6.90 10.53 3.73
C GLU A 105 5.83 9.79 4.54
N ARG A 106 4.97 9.05 3.85
CA ARG A 106 3.99 8.16 4.44
C ARG A 106 3.98 6.79 3.74
N ARG A 107 3.71 5.76 4.55
CA ARG A 107 3.75 4.36 4.12
C ARG A 107 2.58 3.61 4.73
N ILE A 108 1.89 2.84 3.90
CA ILE A 108 0.83 1.93 4.34
C ILE A 108 1.23 0.53 3.87
N ILE A 109 1.49 -0.36 4.82
CA ILE A 109 1.87 -1.75 4.56
C ILE A 109 0.67 -2.61 4.92
N VAL A 110 0.19 -3.38 3.95
CA VAL A 110 -0.96 -4.25 4.14
C VAL A 110 -0.51 -5.71 4.11
N SER A 111 -0.91 -6.47 5.12
CA SER A 111 -0.46 -7.85 5.30
C SER A 111 -1.55 -8.73 5.94
N ARG A 112 -1.34 -10.04 5.97
CA ARG A 112 -2.23 -10.98 6.66
C ARG A 112 -1.96 -11.08 8.16
N ARG A 113 -0.78 -10.66 8.59
CA ARG A 113 -0.30 -10.75 9.98
C ARG A 113 0.41 -9.47 10.39
N SER A 114 0.37 -9.14 11.67
CA SER A 114 1.16 -8.02 12.20
C SER A 114 2.64 -8.18 11.83
N LEU A 115 3.24 -7.09 11.40
CA LEU A 115 4.65 -6.96 11.09
C LEU A 115 5.28 -6.07 12.16
N ASP A 116 6.46 -6.45 12.63
CA ASP A 116 7.24 -5.65 13.57
C ASP A 116 7.96 -4.55 12.79
N LEU A 117 7.24 -3.46 12.53
CA LEU A 117 7.71 -2.29 11.80
C LEU A 117 7.84 -1.09 12.76
N PRO A 118 9.07 -0.72 13.18
CA PRO A 118 9.28 0.39 14.09
C PRO A 118 8.72 1.72 13.55
N GLY A 119 7.96 2.44 14.37
CA GLY A 119 7.35 3.71 13.99
C GLY A 119 6.05 3.60 13.17
N PHE A 120 5.52 2.38 12.99
CA PHE A 120 4.23 2.17 12.34
C PHE A 120 3.11 2.01 13.38
N SER A 121 2.00 2.72 13.16
CA SER A 121 0.75 2.47 13.86
C SER A 121 0.20 1.12 13.44
N GLN A 122 -0.13 0.29 14.42
CA GLN A 122 -0.67 -1.05 14.21
C GLN A 122 -2.19 -0.97 14.09
N VAL A 123 -2.73 -1.37 12.95
CA VAL A 123 -4.17 -1.38 12.69
C VAL A 123 -4.58 -2.81 12.32
N GLU A 124 -5.32 -3.46 13.20
CA GLU A 124 -5.90 -4.77 12.93
C GLU A 124 -7.32 -4.61 12.40
N LEU A 125 -7.64 -5.29 11.30
CA LEU A 125 -8.97 -5.31 10.70
C LEU A 125 -9.57 -6.71 10.80
N PHE A 126 -10.67 -6.84 11.55
CA PHE A 126 -11.44 -8.07 11.64
C PHE A 126 -12.51 -8.12 10.56
N PRO A 127 -13.00 -9.32 10.18
CA PRO A 127 -14.16 -9.44 9.33
C PRO A 127 -15.36 -8.74 9.97
N LEU A 128 -16.11 -7.97 9.16
CA LEU A 128 -17.33 -7.24 9.56
C LEU A 128 -17.12 -5.95 10.38
N ASP A 129 -15.88 -5.47 10.52
CA ASP A 129 -15.57 -4.12 11.01
C ASP A 129 -15.92 -3.01 10.00
#